data_AF-A0A0G2E9S1-F1
#
_entry.id   AF-A0A0G2E9S1-F1
#
_cell.length_a   1.000
_cell.length_b   1.000
_cell.length_c   1.000
_cell.angle_alpha   90.00
_cell.angle_beta   90.00
_cell.angle_gamma   90.00
#
_symmetry.space_group_name_H-M   'P 1'
#
loop_
_entity.id
_entity.type
_entity.pdbx_description
1 polymer ?
#
loop_
_entity_poly.entity_id
_entity_poly.type
_entity_poly.pdbx_seq_one_letter_code
_entity_poly.pdbx_strand_id
1 'polypeptide(L)'
;MRRTMDASELQSLRERQLEERERFLAYQRDCLGRLREQQKLAKRKMHDIHVQAAAEMEEKNMLAADDLESRQLEAEANFRQELDAEKRACLVRLRHMEAYCHTPSPPASPRPRDSPAPEQEEYRFPERKVTERDFLNLASQYRERDAMDNLHKSKIEVMQGRQEKVYNEFLKRKEKELTDLIASQERAETKYTTKCDKEEKHLLKEFDDRRLRLQSRWKLQGMIECCRLEQQHGVHYALLPDLIFDLDRTAN
;
A
#
# COMPACT_ATOMS: atom_id res chain seq x y z
N MET A 1 -53.04 46.94 -12.52
CA MET A 1 -52.51 46.05 -11.46
C MET A 1 -53.33 46.07 -10.17
N ARG A 2 -53.81 47.22 -9.64
CA ARG A 2 -54.65 47.21 -8.41
C ARG A 2 -55.90 46.31 -8.53
N ARG A 3 -56.73 46.49 -9.58
CA ARG A 3 -57.95 45.68 -9.80
C ARG A 3 -57.73 44.17 -9.89
N THR A 4 -56.62 43.71 -10.46
CA THR A 4 -56.28 42.28 -10.53
C THR A 4 -55.79 41.71 -9.21
N MET A 5 -55.20 42.55 -8.37
CA MET A 5 -54.80 42.19 -7.02
C MET A 5 -55.95 42.27 -6.03
N ASP A 6 -57.06 42.94 -6.37
CA ASP A 6 -58.24 43.12 -5.50
C ASP A 6 -59.36 42.10 -5.78
N ALA A 7 -59.29 41.34 -6.88
CA ALA A 7 -60.27 40.30 -7.24
C ALA A 7 -60.01 39.00 -6.46
N SER A 8 -60.99 38.53 -5.69
CA SER A 8 -60.84 37.38 -4.79
C SER A 8 -60.45 36.09 -5.52
N GLU A 9 -60.93 35.91 -6.75
CA GLU A 9 -60.70 34.74 -7.57
C GLU A 9 -59.23 34.66 -8.02
N LEU A 10 -58.66 35.81 -8.43
CA LEU A 10 -57.25 35.90 -8.82
C LEU A 10 -56.32 35.79 -7.60
N GLN A 11 -56.73 36.31 -6.45
CA GLN A 11 -56.02 36.10 -5.18
C GLN A 11 -56.00 34.61 -4.80
N SER A 12 -57.15 33.92 -4.85
CA SER A 12 -57.23 32.48 -4.54
C SER A 12 -56.40 31.62 -5.51
N LEU A 13 -56.33 32.02 -6.79
CA LEU A 13 -55.47 31.35 -7.77
C LEU A 13 -54.00 31.58 -7.40
N ARG A 14 -53.64 32.80 -7.02
CA ARG A 14 -52.27 33.15 -6.63
C ARG A 14 -51.80 32.39 -5.41
N GLU A 15 -52.63 32.26 -4.39
CA GLU A 15 -52.34 31.49 -3.17
C GLU A 15 -52.09 30.01 -3.50
N ARG A 16 -52.95 29.39 -4.30
CA ARG A 16 -52.77 28.00 -4.77
C ARG A 16 -51.46 27.80 -5.53
N GLN A 17 -51.09 28.75 -6.39
CA GLN A 17 -49.82 28.71 -7.13
C GLN A 17 -48.62 28.85 -6.18
N LEU A 18 -48.70 29.69 -5.15
CA LEU A 18 -47.65 29.81 -4.13
C LEU A 18 -47.49 28.52 -3.32
N GLU A 19 -48.58 27.91 -2.86
CA GLU A 19 -48.53 26.63 -2.13
C GLU A 19 -47.95 25.50 -2.98
N GLU A 20 -48.31 25.46 -4.26
CA GLU A 20 -47.73 24.48 -5.19
C GLU A 20 -46.24 24.75 -5.45
N ARG A 21 -45.81 26.01 -5.52
CA ARG A 21 -44.39 26.38 -5.58
C ARG A 21 -43.63 25.86 -4.36
N GLU A 22 -44.14 26.12 -3.16
CA GLU A 22 -43.47 25.70 -1.93
C GLU A 22 -43.35 24.19 -1.83
N ARG A 23 -44.41 23.45 -2.19
CA ARG A 23 -44.38 21.99 -2.26
C ARG A 23 -43.36 21.47 -3.27
N PHE A 24 -43.27 22.12 -4.44
CA PHE A 24 -42.27 21.77 -5.46
C PHE A 24 -40.84 21.99 -4.95
N LEU A 25 -40.56 23.15 -4.35
CA LEU A 25 -39.23 23.48 -3.82
C LEU A 25 -38.84 22.60 -2.63
N ALA A 26 -39.79 22.27 -1.74
CA ALA A 26 -39.56 21.31 -0.65
C ALA A 26 -39.21 19.93 -1.20
N TYR A 27 -40.00 19.42 -2.14
CA TYR A 27 -39.74 18.12 -2.77
C TYR A 27 -38.39 18.08 -3.50
N GLN A 28 -38.03 19.15 -4.21
CA GLN A 28 -36.72 19.28 -4.85
C GLN A 28 -35.58 19.22 -3.84
N ARG A 29 -35.67 19.97 -2.74
CA ARG A 29 -34.69 19.94 -1.64
C ARG A 29 -34.55 18.54 -1.04
N ASP A 30 -35.66 17.87 -0.76
CA ASP A 30 -35.65 16.52 -0.17
C ASP A 30 -35.05 15.47 -1.10
N CYS A 31 -35.29 15.57 -2.40
CA CYS A 31 -34.71 14.64 -3.38
C CYS A 31 -33.20 14.85 -3.52
N LEU A 32 -32.76 16.10 -3.65
CA LEU A 32 -31.34 16.44 -3.73
C LEU A 32 -30.61 16.10 -2.42
N GLY A 33 -31.23 16.38 -1.28
CA GLY A 33 -30.71 16.04 0.05
C GLY A 33 -30.46 14.54 0.18
N ARG A 34 -31.48 13.72 -0.10
CA ARG A 34 -31.35 12.25 -0.05
C ARG A 34 -30.30 11.72 -1.02
N LEU A 35 -30.23 12.23 -2.25
CA LEU A 35 -29.21 11.85 -3.21
C LEU A 35 -27.80 12.14 -2.67
N ARG A 36 -27.57 13.36 -2.19
CA ARG A 36 -26.27 13.79 -1.65
C ARG A 36 -25.89 13.01 -0.39
N GLU A 37 -26.84 12.68 0.48
CA GLU A 37 -26.60 11.83 1.66
C GLU A 37 -26.18 10.41 1.26
N GLN A 38 -26.88 9.80 0.31
CA GLN A 38 -26.52 8.49 -0.22
C GLN A 38 -25.11 8.49 -0.83
N GLN A 39 -24.80 9.51 -1.64
CA GLN A 39 -23.47 9.68 -2.24
C GLN A 39 -22.39 9.88 -1.18
N LYS A 40 -22.64 10.69 -0.14
CA LYS A 40 -21.72 10.86 0.99
C LYS A 40 -21.47 9.54 1.73
N LEU A 41 -22.52 8.78 2.01
CA LEU A 41 -22.39 7.49 2.69
C LEU A 41 -21.59 6.48 1.86
N ALA A 42 -21.89 6.39 0.56
CA ALA A 42 -21.17 5.51 -0.34
C ALA A 42 -19.70 5.92 -0.52
N LYS A 43 -19.41 7.23 -0.62
CA LYS A 43 -18.04 7.75 -0.66
C LYS A 43 -17.26 7.40 0.61
N ARG A 44 -17.87 7.55 1.79
CA ARG A 44 -17.26 7.15 3.07
C ARG A 44 -16.94 5.65 3.09
N LYS A 45 -17.91 4.80 2.75
CA LYS A 45 -17.70 3.35 2.70
C LYS A 45 -16.56 2.96 1.75
N MET A 46 -16.52 3.58 0.57
CA MET A 46 -15.46 3.32 -0.40
C MET A 46 -14.09 3.76 0.15
N HIS A 47 -14.02 4.93 0.79
CA HIS A 47 -12.81 5.41 1.44
C HIS A 47 -12.34 4.48 2.56
N ASP A 48 -13.25 4.03 3.43
CA ASP A 48 -12.92 3.11 4.53
C ASP A 48 -12.34 1.79 3.98
N ILE A 49 -12.91 1.26 2.91
CA ILE A 49 -12.39 0.06 2.21
C ILE A 49 -11.01 0.33 1.61
N HIS A 50 -10.79 1.48 1.00
CA HIS A 50 -9.51 1.85 0.40
C HIS A 50 -8.40 1.94 1.46
N VAL A 51 -8.69 2.61 2.59
CA VAL A 51 -7.76 2.75 3.72
C VAL A 51 -7.44 1.38 4.32
N GLN A 52 -8.45 0.53 4.54
CA GLN A 52 -8.23 -0.83 5.05
C GLN A 52 -7.36 -1.65 4.10
N ALA A 53 -7.65 -1.64 2.80
CA ALA A 53 -6.87 -2.38 1.81
C ALA A 53 -5.41 -1.91 1.73
N ALA A 54 -5.16 -0.61 1.84
CA ALA A 54 -3.80 -0.05 1.87
C ALA A 54 -3.06 -0.47 3.15
N ALA A 55 -3.69 -0.33 4.32
CA ALA A 55 -3.10 -0.71 5.60
C ALA A 55 -2.78 -2.21 5.67
N GLU A 56 -3.70 -3.08 5.21
CA GLU A 56 -3.44 -4.52 5.13
C GLU A 56 -2.26 -4.86 4.21
N MET A 57 -2.12 -4.12 3.11
CA MET A 57 -1.02 -4.33 2.18
C MET A 57 0.32 -3.88 2.76
N GLU A 58 0.34 -2.73 3.44
CA GLU A 58 1.51 -2.24 4.18
C GLU A 58 1.94 -3.24 5.26
N GLU A 59 1.00 -3.74 6.06
CA GLU A 59 1.29 -4.75 7.09
C GLU A 59 1.88 -6.03 6.48
N LYS A 60 1.27 -6.56 5.41
CA LYS A 60 1.80 -7.73 4.69
C LYS A 60 3.19 -7.47 4.12
N ASN A 61 3.45 -6.26 3.63
CA ASN A 61 4.75 -5.89 3.09
C ASN A 61 5.81 -5.79 4.19
N MET A 62 5.47 -5.24 5.36
CA MET A 62 6.38 -5.20 6.53
C MET A 62 6.72 -6.61 7.01
N LEU A 63 5.71 -7.45 7.23
CA LEU A 63 5.93 -8.84 7.68
C LEU A 63 6.81 -9.64 6.70
N ALA A 64 6.63 -9.42 5.40
CA ALA A 64 7.44 -10.07 4.38
C ALA A 64 8.88 -9.52 4.31
N ALA A 65 9.08 -8.24 4.63
CA ALA A 65 10.42 -7.66 4.76
C ALA A 65 11.14 -8.22 6.00
N ASP A 66 10.45 -8.33 7.13
CA ASP A 66 10.98 -8.88 8.37
C ASP A 66 11.38 -10.36 8.24
N ASP A 67 10.56 -11.17 7.55
CA ASP A 67 10.87 -12.57 7.25
C ASP A 67 12.09 -12.71 6.32
N LEU A 68 12.21 -11.82 5.33
CA LEU A 68 13.39 -11.78 4.45
C LEU A 68 14.66 -11.42 5.23
N GLU A 69 14.60 -10.40 6.09
CA GLU A 69 15.71 -9.99 6.95
C GLU A 69 16.11 -11.12 7.91
N SER A 70 15.12 -11.76 8.56
CA SER A 70 15.36 -12.88 9.48
C SER A 70 16.11 -14.03 8.81
N ARG A 71 15.73 -14.41 7.58
CA ARG A 71 16.44 -15.44 6.80
C ARG A 71 17.83 -15.01 6.38
N GLN A 72 18.03 -13.73 6.07
CA GLN A 72 19.35 -13.19 5.74
C GLN A 72 20.27 -13.25 6.97
N LEU A 73 19.78 -12.86 8.15
CA LEU A 73 20.52 -12.93 9.41
C LEU A 73 20.89 -14.38 9.78
N GLU A 74 19.98 -15.34 9.59
CA GLU A 74 20.28 -16.76 9.79
C GLU A 74 21.36 -17.26 8.83
N ALA A 75 21.27 -16.90 7.56
CA ALA A 75 22.29 -17.22 6.56
C ALA A 75 23.65 -16.60 6.92
N GLU A 76 23.69 -15.36 7.42
CA GLU A 76 24.93 -14.74 7.88
C GLU A 76 25.53 -15.48 9.08
N ALA A 77 24.70 -15.86 10.05
CA ALA A 77 25.14 -16.55 11.26
C ALA A 77 25.77 -17.90 10.92
N ASN A 78 25.10 -18.69 10.06
CA ASN A 78 25.60 -19.97 9.57
C ASN A 78 26.92 -19.78 8.79
N PHE A 79 26.99 -18.78 7.91
CA PHE A 79 28.19 -18.51 7.14
C PHE A 79 29.38 -18.11 8.02
N ARG A 80 29.16 -17.29 9.05
CA ARG A 80 30.21 -16.95 10.02
C ARG A 80 30.69 -18.17 10.79
N GLN A 81 29.77 -19.06 11.20
CA GLN A 81 30.12 -20.31 11.86
C GLN A 81 30.99 -21.22 10.97
N GLU A 82 30.70 -21.31 9.67
CA GLU A 82 31.50 -22.04 8.70
C GLU A 82 32.91 -21.46 8.56
N LEU A 83 33.02 -20.13 8.44
CA LEU A 83 34.32 -19.44 8.37
C LEU A 83 35.13 -19.66 9.66
N ASP A 84 34.50 -19.61 10.83
CA ASP A 84 35.16 -19.89 12.10
C ASP A 84 35.61 -21.36 12.25
N ALA A 85 34.85 -22.30 11.68
CA ALA A 85 35.27 -23.69 11.58
C ALA A 85 36.47 -23.86 10.64
N GLU A 86 36.48 -23.17 9.50
CA GLU A 86 37.61 -23.13 8.56
C GLU A 86 38.88 -22.57 9.24
N LYS A 87 38.77 -21.46 9.99
CA LYS A 87 39.89 -20.91 10.77
C LYS A 87 40.43 -21.91 11.78
N ARG A 88 39.56 -22.56 12.55
CA ARG A 88 39.97 -23.58 13.54
C ARG A 88 40.66 -24.76 12.86
N ALA A 89 40.15 -25.24 11.74
CA ALA A 89 40.76 -26.32 10.98
C ALA A 89 42.15 -25.93 10.45
N CYS A 90 42.32 -24.70 9.94
CA CYS A 90 43.60 -24.15 9.51
C CYS A 90 44.62 -24.12 10.67
N LEU A 91 44.22 -23.62 11.85
CA LEU A 91 45.08 -23.57 13.03
C LEU A 91 45.49 -24.96 13.52
N VAL A 92 44.58 -25.93 13.53
CA VAL A 92 44.88 -27.32 13.90
C VAL A 92 45.89 -27.93 12.91
N ARG A 93 45.69 -27.71 11.61
CA ARG A 93 46.60 -28.18 10.56
C ARG A 93 48.00 -27.57 10.73
N LEU A 94 48.07 -26.27 10.97
CA LEU A 94 49.31 -25.54 11.21
C LEU A 94 50.05 -26.08 12.43
N ARG A 95 49.36 -26.23 13.57
CA ARG A 95 49.93 -26.81 14.80
C ARG A 95 50.46 -28.23 14.58
N HIS A 96 49.75 -29.05 13.81
CA HIS A 96 50.20 -30.39 13.47
C HIS A 96 51.47 -30.36 12.61
N MET A 97 51.56 -29.46 11.63
CA MET A 97 52.76 -29.30 10.80
C MET A 97 53.93 -28.73 11.58
N GLU A 98 53.70 -27.78 12.48
CA GLU A 98 54.72 -27.26 13.40
C GLU A 98 55.26 -28.39 14.27
N ALA A 99 54.38 -29.19 14.89
CA ALA A 99 54.78 -30.36 15.66
C ALA A 99 55.58 -31.35 14.79
N TYR A 100 55.13 -31.64 13.56
CA TYR A 100 55.80 -32.53 12.61
C TYR A 100 57.16 -32.00 12.09
N CYS A 101 57.38 -30.68 12.04
CA CYS A 101 58.66 -30.14 11.60
C CYS A 101 59.64 -29.92 12.77
N HIS A 102 59.14 -29.70 13.99
CA HIS A 102 59.95 -29.29 15.14
C HIS A 102 60.11 -30.33 16.26
N THR A 103 59.28 -31.38 16.35
CA THR A 103 59.51 -32.46 17.33
C THR A 103 60.60 -33.42 16.84
N PRO A 104 61.69 -33.64 17.58
CA PRO A 104 62.64 -34.70 17.27
C PRO A 104 61.96 -36.07 17.36
N SER A 105 62.38 -37.03 16.54
CA SER A 105 61.89 -38.42 16.62
C SER A 105 62.05 -38.95 18.05
N PRO A 106 61.06 -39.69 18.60
CA PRO A 106 61.20 -40.30 19.92
C PRO A 106 62.48 -41.14 19.97
N PRO A 107 63.31 -41.02 21.02
CA PRO A 107 64.46 -41.90 21.17
C PRO A 107 63.96 -43.35 21.21
N ALA A 108 64.68 -44.26 20.56
CA ALA A 108 64.35 -45.68 20.57
C ALA A 108 64.20 -46.15 22.03
N SER A 109 63.04 -46.71 22.38
CA SER A 109 62.79 -47.25 23.71
C SER A 109 63.93 -48.19 24.13
N PRO A 110 64.54 -48.01 25.32
CA PRO A 110 65.59 -48.93 25.77
C PRO A 110 65.02 -50.34 25.87
N ARG A 111 65.55 -51.28 25.09
CA ARG A 111 65.26 -52.70 25.27
C ARG A 111 65.75 -53.11 26.68
N PRO A 112 64.94 -53.81 27.50
CA PRO A 112 65.43 -54.47 28.70
C PRO A 112 66.56 -55.44 28.32
N ARG A 113 67.68 -55.39 29.02
CA ARG A 113 68.92 -56.09 28.62
C ARG A 113 68.91 -57.61 28.83
N ASP A 114 67.84 -58.17 29.39
CA ASP A 114 67.82 -59.55 29.88
C ASP A 114 66.61 -60.34 29.35
N SER A 115 66.52 -60.55 28.04
CA SER A 115 65.57 -61.52 27.48
C SER A 115 66.16 -62.22 26.26
N PRO A 116 66.24 -63.57 26.25
CA PRO A 116 66.75 -64.32 25.11
C PRO A 116 65.75 -64.23 23.94
N ALA A 117 66.29 -63.98 22.76
CA ALA A 117 65.54 -63.75 21.53
C ALA A 117 64.63 -64.93 21.15
N PRO A 118 63.42 -64.64 20.66
CA PRO A 118 62.92 -65.28 19.47
C PRO A 118 63.11 -64.34 18.28
N GLU A 119 63.45 -64.93 17.13
CA GLU A 119 63.46 -64.30 15.81
C GLU A 119 62.07 -63.70 15.53
N GLN A 120 61.92 -62.43 15.88
CA GLN A 120 60.81 -61.59 15.46
C GLN A 120 61.42 -60.55 14.55
N GLU A 121 60.97 -60.52 13.29
CA GLU A 121 61.28 -59.45 12.35
C GLU A 121 61.33 -58.13 13.10
N GLU A 122 62.50 -57.47 13.08
CA GLU A 122 62.60 -56.11 13.59
C GLU A 122 61.65 -55.26 12.74
N TYR A 123 60.43 -55.08 13.22
CA TYR A 123 59.57 -53.97 12.83
C TYR A 123 60.25 -52.70 13.34
N ARG A 124 61.34 -52.31 12.67
CA ARG A 124 61.97 -51.01 12.80
C ARG A 124 60.97 -50.05 12.18
N PHE A 125 60.15 -49.43 13.02
CA PHE A 125 59.26 -48.37 12.55
C PHE A 125 60.08 -47.37 11.73
N PRO A 126 59.61 -46.96 10.53
CA PRO A 126 60.36 -46.05 9.68
C PRO A 126 60.77 -44.80 10.47
N GLU A 127 62.06 -44.47 10.44
CA GLU A 127 62.58 -43.27 11.09
C GLU A 127 61.98 -42.04 10.38
N ARG A 128 61.28 -41.20 11.12
CA ARG A 128 60.64 -40.00 10.58
C ARG A 128 61.71 -39.04 10.06
N LYS A 129 61.71 -38.78 8.75
CA LYS A 129 62.59 -37.82 8.08
C LYS A 129 61.78 -36.60 7.64
N VAL A 130 62.04 -35.45 8.25
CA VAL A 130 61.49 -34.16 7.83
C VAL A 130 62.28 -33.68 6.61
N THR A 131 61.59 -33.32 5.54
CA THR A 131 62.19 -32.89 4.26
C THR A 131 62.06 -31.37 4.05
N GLU A 132 62.86 -30.80 3.14
CA GLU A 132 62.73 -29.38 2.74
C GLU A 132 61.32 -29.04 2.23
N ARG A 133 60.67 -30.00 1.56
CA ARG A 133 59.28 -29.90 1.12
C ARG A 133 58.31 -29.66 2.29
N ASP A 134 58.56 -30.26 3.45
CA ASP A 134 57.70 -30.11 4.63
C ASP A 134 57.80 -28.69 5.22
N PHE A 135 59.00 -28.08 5.20
CA PHE A 135 59.19 -26.69 5.59
C PHE A 135 58.54 -25.70 4.61
N LEU A 136 58.60 -25.98 3.30
CA LEU A 136 57.87 -25.19 2.30
C LEU A 136 56.36 -25.27 2.49
N ASN A 137 55.83 -26.47 2.79
CA ASN A 137 54.42 -26.66 3.10
C ASN A 137 54.01 -25.90 4.37
N LEU A 138 54.84 -25.90 5.42
CA LEU A 138 54.62 -25.14 6.64
C LEU A 138 54.58 -23.63 6.37
N ALA A 139 55.52 -23.11 5.57
CA ALA A 139 55.52 -21.72 5.14
C ALA A 139 54.26 -21.34 4.34
N SER A 140 53.74 -22.26 3.51
CA SER A 140 52.47 -22.07 2.82
C SER A 140 51.28 -21.97 3.79
N GLN A 141 51.26 -22.77 4.86
CA GLN A 141 50.17 -22.74 5.84
C GLN A 141 50.15 -21.44 6.67
N TYR A 142 51.31 -20.87 6.98
CA TYR A 142 51.36 -19.53 7.59
C TYR A 142 50.79 -18.46 6.67
N ARG A 143 51.12 -18.49 5.37
CA ARG A 143 50.54 -17.55 4.39
C ARG A 143 49.03 -17.70 4.28
N GLU A 144 48.54 -18.95 4.28
CA GLU A 144 47.11 -19.25 4.29
C GLU A 144 46.44 -18.61 5.51
N ARG A 145 46.96 -18.86 6.72
CA ARG A 145 46.47 -18.26 7.98
C ARG A 145 46.45 -16.74 7.93
N ASP A 146 47.53 -16.11 7.50
CA ASP A 146 47.67 -14.65 7.51
C ASP A 146 46.72 -13.98 6.50
N ALA A 147 46.37 -14.68 5.40
CA ALA A 147 45.39 -14.22 4.43
C ALA A 147 43.93 -14.53 4.83
N MET A 148 43.68 -15.46 5.76
CA MET A 148 42.33 -15.93 6.09
C MET A 148 41.39 -14.81 6.54
N ASP A 149 41.83 -13.94 7.44
CA ASP A 149 40.95 -12.90 7.99
C ASP A 149 40.47 -11.93 6.91
N ASN A 150 41.36 -11.53 6.00
CA ASN A 150 41.01 -10.66 4.87
C ASN A 150 40.11 -11.37 3.86
N LEU A 151 40.38 -12.65 3.57
CA LEU A 151 39.53 -13.46 2.68
C LEU A 151 38.12 -13.60 3.26
N HIS A 152 38.02 -13.95 4.54
CA HIS A 152 36.76 -14.14 5.25
C HIS A 152 35.95 -12.84 5.32
N LYS A 153 36.62 -11.72 5.63
CA LYS A 153 36.01 -10.39 5.61
C LYS A 153 35.44 -10.06 4.23
N SER A 154 36.22 -10.24 3.16
CA SER A 154 35.77 -9.98 1.78
C SER A 154 34.58 -10.87 1.40
N LYS A 155 34.60 -12.16 1.79
CA LYS A 155 33.47 -13.07 1.57
C LYS A 155 32.18 -12.58 2.24
N ILE A 156 32.27 -12.12 3.49
CA ILE A 156 31.12 -11.57 4.24
C ILE A 156 30.60 -10.30 3.55
N GLU A 157 31.47 -9.37 3.19
CA GLU A 157 31.08 -8.12 2.51
C GLU A 157 30.37 -8.38 1.17
N VAL A 158 30.85 -9.34 0.38
CA VAL A 158 30.19 -9.72 -0.89
C VAL A 158 28.81 -10.33 -0.65
N MET A 159 28.66 -11.17 0.36
CA MET A 159 27.37 -11.75 0.73
C MET A 159 26.40 -10.66 1.19
N GLN A 160 26.83 -9.76 2.08
CA GLN A 160 26.04 -8.65 2.58
C GLN A 160 25.61 -7.71 1.45
N GLY A 161 26.52 -7.34 0.53
CA GLY A 161 26.17 -6.51 -0.62
C GLY A 161 25.15 -7.17 -1.55
N ARG A 162 25.16 -8.52 -1.68
CA ARG A 162 24.13 -9.24 -2.42
C ARG A 162 22.78 -9.23 -1.69
N GLN A 163 22.79 -9.45 -0.38
CA GLN A 163 21.59 -9.42 0.46
C GLN A 163 20.94 -8.04 0.46
N GLU A 164 21.72 -6.99 0.64
CA GLU A 164 21.28 -5.59 0.58
C GLU A 164 20.63 -5.28 -0.77
N LYS A 165 21.24 -5.70 -1.89
CA LYS A 165 20.65 -5.52 -3.21
C LYS A 165 19.30 -6.22 -3.35
N VAL A 166 19.21 -7.47 -2.91
CA VAL A 166 17.97 -8.25 -2.95
C VAL A 166 16.88 -7.61 -2.08
N TYR A 167 17.24 -7.17 -0.87
CA TYR A 167 16.34 -6.49 0.06
C TYR A 167 15.81 -5.17 -0.52
N ASN A 168 16.69 -4.34 -1.08
CA ASN A 168 16.31 -3.10 -1.72
C ASN A 168 15.41 -3.31 -2.96
N GLU A 169 15.69 -4.32 -3.79
CA GLU A 169 14.83 -4.67 -4.92
C GLU A 169 13.46 -5.18 -4.47
N PHE A 170 13.42 -5.94 -3.36
CA PHE A 170 12.18 -6.40 -2.74
C PHE A 170 11.34 -5.22 -2.25
N LEU A 171 11.91 -4.30 -1.45
CA LEU A 171 11.21 -3.12 -0.96
C LEU A 171 10.67 -2.25 -2.10
N LYS A 172 11.50 -1.99 -3.13
CA LYS A 172 11.07 -1.22 -4.31
C LYS A 172 9.88 -1.84 -5.03
N ARG A 173 9.81 -3.18 -5.13
CA ARG A 173 8.62 -3.85 -5.69
C ARG A 173 7.41 -3.65 -4.80
N LYS A 174 7.56 -3.81 -3.48
CA LYS A 174 6.46 -3.65 -2.51
C LYS A 174 5.91 -2.23 -2.45
N GLU A 175 6.79 -1.23 -2.45
CA GLU A 175 6.41 0.17 -2.58
C GLU A 175 5.66 0.41 -3.89
N LYS A 176 6.18 -0.11 -5.01
CA LYS A 176 5.50 0.05 -6.31
C LYS A 176 4.10 -0.56 -6.30
N GLU A 177 3.95 -1.78 -5.79
CA GLU A 177 2.66 -2.46 -5.67
C GLU A 177 1.66 -1.62 -4.84
N LEU A 178 2.12 -1.00 -3.74
CA LEU A 178 1.31 -0.10 -2.93
C LEU A 178 0.93 1.19 -3.68
N THR A 179 1.88 1.82 -4.37
CA THR A 179 1.61 3.02 -5.17
C THR A 179 0.62 2.75 -6.31
N ASP A 180 0.72 1.59 -6.96
CA ASP A 180 -0.20 1.16 -8.01
C ASP A 180 -1.62 0.93 -7.46
N LEU A 181 -1.72 0.37 -6.24
CA LEU A 181 -2.99 0.23 -5.53
C LEU A 181 -3.63 1.60 -5.23
N ILE A 182 -2.88 2.52 -4.62
CA ILE A 182 -3.37 3.87 -4.29
C ILE A 182 -3.80 4.60 -5.56
N ALA A 183 -2.99 4.57 -6.62
CA ALA A 183 -3.34 5.20 -7.89
C ALA A 183 -4.60 4.58 -8.52
N SER A 184 -4.81 3.27 -8.37
CA SER A 184 -6.04 2.60 -8.80
C SER A 184 -7.26 3.07 -8.00
N GLN A 185 -7.11 3.18 -6.68
CA GLN A 185 -8.15 3.69 -5.78
C GLN A 185 -8.53 5.13 -6.13
N GLU A 186 -7.57 6.04 -6.33
CA GLU A 186 -7.81 7.43 -6.76
C GLU A 186 -8.58 7.51 -8.09
N ARG A 187 -8.23 6.65 -9.06
CA ARG A 187 -8.97 6.54 -10.33
C ARG A 187 -10.40 6.05 -10.10
N ALA A 188 -10.64 5.14 -9.16
CA ALA A 188 -11.98 4.71 -8.80
C ALA A 188 -12.77 5.86 -8.14
N GLU A 189 -12.15 6.64 -7.27
CA GLU A 189 -12.80 7.78 -6.62
C GLU A 189 -13.21 8.85 -7.63
N THR A 190 -12.32 9.21 -8.55
CA THR A 190 -12.60 10.20 -9.61
C THR A 190 -13.70 9.73 -10.56
N LYS A 191 -13.74 8.43 -10.90
CA LYS A 191 -14.87 7.86 -11.65
C LYS A 191 -16.18 7.92 -10.86
N TYR A 192 -16.12 7.68 -9.55
CA TYR A 192 -17.30 7.75 -8.70
C TYR A 192 -17.82 9.19 -8.56
N THR A 193 -16.95 10.18 -8.35
CA THR A 193 -17.34 11.59 -8.26
C THR A 193 -17.94 12.09 -9.56
N THR A 194 -17.34 11.78 -10.70
CA THR A 194 -17.90 12.15 -12.01
C THR A 194 -19.26 11.51 -12.27
N LYS A 195 -19.51 10.30 -11.75
CA LYS A 195 -20.84 9.67 -11.79
C LYS A 195 -21.84 10.43 -10.91
N CYS A 196 -21.46 10.76 -9.68
CA CYS A 196 -22.30 11.54 -8.76
C CYS A 196 -22.70 12.89 -9.35
N ASP A 197 -21.74 13.60 -9.96
CA ASP A 197 -21.99 14.90 -10.61
C ASP A 197 -22.98 14.77 -11.78
N LYS A 198 -22.88 13.68 -12.55
CA LYS A 198 -23.81 13.41 -13.66
C LYS A 198 -25.22 13.13 -13.15
N GLU A 199 -25.35 12.33 -12.10
CA GLU A 199 -26.64 12.02 -11.47
C GLU A 199 -27.30 13.28 -10.90
N GLU A 200 -26.54 14.13 -10.22
CA GLU A 200 -27.04 15.39 -9.67
C GLU A 200 -27.47 16.37 -10.78
N LYS A 201 -26.64 16.53 -11.83
CA LYS A 201 -27.00 17.35 -12.99
C LYS A 201 -28.24 16.84 -13.71
N HIS A 202 -28.38 15.53 -13.84
CA HIS A 202 -29.56 14.92 -14.45
C HIS A 202 -30.82 15.22 -13.64
N LEU A 203 -30.75 15.03 -12.31
CA LEU A 203 -31.87 15.31 -11.42
C LEU A 203 -32.25 16.79 -11.42
N LEU A 204 -31.27 17.70 -11.41
CA LEU A 204 -31.51 19.14 -11.52
C LEU A 204 -32.20 19.50 -12.84
N LYS A 205 -31.75 18.91 -13.95
CA LYS A 205 -32.39 19.13 -15.26
C LYS A 205 -33.85 18.66 -15.26
N GLU A 206 -34.16 17.52 -14.66
CA GLU A 206 -35.55 17.07 -14.53
C GLU A 206 -36.41 18.06 -13.73
N PHE A 207 -35.86 18.63 -12.66
CA PHE A 207 -36.54 19.65 -11.88
C PHE A 207 -36.73 20.94 -12.67
N ASP A 208 -35.73 21.37 -13.44
CA ASP A 208 -35.86 22.52 -14.34
C ASP A 208 -36.97 22.33 -15.38
N ASP A 209 -37.02 21.16 -16.02
CA ASP A 209 -38.06 20.83 -16.99
C ASP A 209 -39.46 20.82 -16.34
N ARG A 210 -39.58 20.27 -15.13
CA ARG A 210 -40.84 20.28 -14.35
C ARG A 210 -41.24 21.70 -13.97
N ARG A 211 -40.28 22.53 -13.55
CA ARG A 211 -40.49 23.95 -13.20
C ARG A 211 -41.00 24.73 -14.41
N LEU A 212 -40.40 24.57 -15.58
CA LEU A 212 -40.83 25.25 -16.81
C LEU A 212 -42.26 24.85 -17.23
N ARG A 213 -42.60 23.56 -17.11
CA ARG A 213 -43.98 23.08 -17.34
C ARG A 213 -44.96 23.68 -16.34
N LEU A 214 -44.59 23.75 -15.07
CA LEU A 214 -45.41 24.32 -14.00
C LEU A 214 -45.68 25.81 -14.22
N GLN A 215 -44.64 26.58 -14.56
CA GLN A 215 -44.76 28.00 -14.91
C GLN A 215 -45.66 28.22 -16.12
N SER A 216 -45.46 27.45 -17.20
CA SER A 216 -46.32 27.53 -18.39
C SER A 216 -47.80 27.27 -18.05
N ARG A 217 -48.07 26.25 -17.21
CA ARG A 217 -49.43 25.93 -16.76
C ARG A 217 -50.05 27.06 -15.93
N TRP A 218 -49.31 27.63 -15.00
CA TRP A 218 -49.79 28.74 -14.17
C TRP A 218 -50.07 30.00 -14.99
N LYS A 219 -49.25 30.28 -16.00
CA LYS A 219 -49.45 31.40 -16.92
C LYS A 219 -50.75 31.23 -17.71
N LEU A 220 -51.00 30.02 -18.22
CA LEU A 220 -52.26 29.68 -18.90
C LEU A 220 -53.46 29.77 -17.96
N GLN A 221 -53.36 29.27 -16.73
CA GLN A 221 -54.44 29.39 -15.73
C GLN A 221 -54.76 30.85 -15.42
N GLY A 222 -53.75 31.70 -15.26
CA GLY A 222 -53.93 33.14 -15.07
C GLY A 222 -54.62 33.80 -16.26
N MET A 223 -54.23 33.46 -17.49
CA MET A 223 -54.90 33.94 -18.71
C MET A 223 -56.38 33.54 -18.76
N ILE A 224 -56.69 32.27 -18.48
CA ILE A 224 -58.07 31.75 -18.49
C ILE A 224 -58.93 32.49 -17.46
N GLU A 225 -58.43 32.66 -16.22
CA GLU A 225 -59.18 33.37 -15.18
C GLU A 225 -59.37 34.85 -15.51
N CYS A 226 -58.36 35.52 -16.06
CA CYS A 226 -58.53 36.90 -16.54
C CYS A 226 -59.62 36.97 -17.62
N CYS A 227 -59.55 36.14 -18.66
CA CYS A 227 -60.57 36.13 -19.72
C CYS A 227 -61.99 35.83 -19.18
N ARG A 228 -62.10 34.94 -18.19
CA ARG A 228 -63.39 34.63 -17.54
C ARG A 228 -63.95 35.84 -16.80
N LEU A 229 -63.13 36.53 -16.01
CA LEU A 229 -63.55 37.73 -15.26
C LEU A 229 -63.85 38.91 -16.19
N GLU A 230 -63.14 39.04 -17.31
CA GLU A 230 -63.40 40.05 -18.34
C GLU A 230 -64.78 39.87 -18.97
N GLN A 231 -65.15 38.62 -19.30
CA GLN A 231 -66.47 38.31 -19.83
C GLN A 231 -67.59 38.58 -18.81
N GLN A 232 -67.34 38.35 -17.53
CA GLN A 232 -68.33 38.53 -16.46
C GLN A 232 -68.54 40.00 -16.08
N HIS A 233 -67.47 40.79 -16.02
CA HIS A 233 -67.50 42.16 -15.50
C HIS A 233 -67.36 43.25 -16.57
N GLY A 234 -67.08 42.87 -17.82
CA GLY A 234 -66.89 43.82 -18.94
C GLY A 234 -65.66 44.73 -18.80
N VAL A 235 -64.74 44.41 -17.89
CA VAL A 235 -63.53 45.20 -17.61
C VAL A 235 -62.28 44.35 -17.80
N HIS A 236 -61.24 44.94 -18.38
CA HIS A 236 -59.96 44.27 -18.66
C HIS A 236 -59.14 44.00 -17.39
N TYR A 237 -58.60 42.78 -17.26
CA TYR A 237 -57.75 42.35 -16.14
C TYR A 237 -56.32 42.10 -16.64
N ALA A 238 -55.32 42.64 -15.95
CA ALA A 238 -53.90 42.39 -16.24
C ALA A 238 -53.46 40.95 -15.87
N LEU A 239 -52.39 40.47 -16.52
CA LEU A 239 -51.78 39.19 -16.18
C LEU A 239 -51.17 39.19 -14.77
N LEU A 240 -51.26 38.05 -14.09
CA LEU A 240 -50.57 37.83 -12.82
C LEU A 240 -49.04 37.84 -13.05
N PRO A 241 -48.24 38.47 -12.17
CA PRO A 241 -46.78 38.45 -12.27
C PRO A 241 -46.23 37.02 -12.16
N ASP A 242 -45.15 36.72 -12.90
CA ASP A 242 -44.49 35.42 -12.83
C ASP A 242 -43.98 35.14 -11.39
N LEU A 243 -44.09 33.88 -10.95
CA LEU A 243 -43.55 33.44 -9.66
C LEU A 243 -42.06 33.15 -9.80
N ILE A 244 -41.27 33.72 -8.88
CA ILE A 244 -39.84 33.46 -8.77
C ILE A 244 -39.64 32.16 -7.98
N PHE A 245 -38.83 31.26 -8.53
CA PHE A 245 -38.42 29.99 -7.93
C PHE A 245 -36.98 30.14 -7.43
N ASP A 246 -36.83 30.82 -6.31
CA ASP A 246 -35.55 30.94 -5.63
C ASP A 246 -35.39 29.76 -4.68
N LEU A 247 -34.40 28.89 -4.92
CA LEU A 247 -34.08 27.79 -4.02
C LEU A 247 -33.54 28.27 -2.67
N ASP A 248 -32.92 29.46 -2.64
CA ASP A 248 -32.22 29.99 -1.47
C ASP A 248 -33.10 30.88 -0.57
N ARG A 249 -34.30 31.25 -1.02
CA ARG A 249 -35.13 32.26 -0.32
C ARG A 249 -35.91 31.73 0.89
N THR A 250 -35.80 30.43 1.17
CA THR A 250 -36.44 29.78 2.34
C THR A 250 -35.43 29.37 3.42
N ALA A 251 -34.18 29.83 3.33
CA ALA A 251 -33.17 29.71 4.38
C ALA A 251 -32.96 31.07 5.07
N ASN A 252 -33.96 31.53 5.82
CA ASN A 252 -33.86 32.55 6.87
C ASN A 252 -34.99 32.32 7.87
#